data_AF-A0A658NHQ0-F1
#
_entry.id   AF-A0A658NHQ0-F1
#
_cell.length_a   1.000
_cell.length_b   1.000
_cell.length_c   1.000
_cell.angle_alpha   90.00
_cell.angle_beta   90.00
_cell.angle_gamma   90.00
#
_symmetry.space_group_name_H-M   'P 1'
#
loop_
_entity.id
_entity.type
_entity.pdbx_description
1 polymer ?
#
loop_
_entity_poly.entity_id
_entity_poly.type
_entity_poly.pdbx_seq_one_letter_code
_entity_poly.pdbx_strand_id
1 'polypeptide(L)' 'LSTIHALVDDGHRAIESGDLESLGRCMDENQRVLAALELSTSNIESACRCARDAGALGAKLTGKGGGGCVIALSKNDP' A
#
# COMPACT_ATOMS: atom_id res chain seq x y z
N LEU A 1 4.85 11.23 -10.25
CA LEU A 1 3.87 10.50 -11.08
C LEU A 1 4.49 9.33 -11.83
N SER A 2 5.65 9.48 -12.48
CA SER A 2 6.39 8.35 -13.10
C SER A 2 6.68 7.20 -12.13
N THR A 3 7.03 7.49 -10.88
CA THR A 3 7.22 6.46 -9.83
C THR A 3 5.95 5.67 -9.57
N ILE A 4 4.79 6.34 -9.48
CA ILE A 4 3.51 5.65 -9.28
C ILE A 4 3.19 4.76 -10.48
N HIS A 5 3.49 5.20 -11.70
CA HIS A 5 3.31 4.39 -12.91
C HIS A 5 4.15 3.11 -12.84
N ALA A 6 5.44 3.21 -12.50
CA ALA A 6 6.32 2.05 -12.35
C ALA A 6 5.79 1.06 -11.31
N LEU A 7 5.30 1.57 -10.16
CA LEU A 7 4.71 0.74 -9.11
C LEU A 7 3.41 0.05 -9.54
N VAL A 8 2.64 0.67 -10.44
CA VAL A 8 1.46 0.04 -11.04
C VAL A 8 1.86 -1.10 -11.97
N ASP A 9 2.87 -0.89 -12.82
CA ASP A 9 3.38 -1.94 -13.72
C ASP A 9 3.98 -3.12 -12.94
N ASP A 10 4.74 -2.83 -11.88
CA ASP A 10 5.28 -3.85 -10.97
C ASP A 10 4.16 -4.59 -10.24
N GLY A 11 3.17 -3.86 -9.72
CA GLY A 11 2.01 -4.44 -9.06
C GLY A 11 1.17 -5.32 -9.99
N HIS A 12 1.04 -4.93 -11.26
CA HIS A 12 0.35 -5.73 -12.28
C HIS A 12 1.07 -7.07 -12.51
N ARG A 13 2.39 -7.04 -12.74
CA ARG A 13 3.20 -8.26 -12.88
C ARG A 13 3.15 -9.15 -11.64
N ALA A 14 3.14 -8.55 -10.44
CA ALA A 14 3.01 -9.27 -9.19
C ALA A 14 1.67 -10.01 -9.08
N ILE A 15 0.58 -9.37 -9.51
CA ILE A 15 -0.75 -10.00 -9.57
C ILE A 15 -0.75 -11.16 -10.58
N GLU A 16 -0.25 -10.96 -11.80
CA GLU A 16 -0.22 -11.99 -12.84
C GLU A 16 0.58 -13.25 -12.44
N SER A 17 1.66 -13.05 -11.68
CA SER A 17 2.52 -14.14 -11.18
C SER A 17 2.05 -14.74 -9.84
N GLY A 18 1.05 -14.14 -9.19
CA GLY A 18 0.60 -14.54 -7.85
C GLY A 18 1.57 -14.17 -6.72
N ASP A 19 2.56 -13.31 -6.97
CA ASP A 19 3.52 -12.84 -5.96
C ASP A 19 2.90 -11.73 -5.09
N LEU A 20 2.09 -12.15 -4.12
CA LEU A 20 1.42 -11.24 -3.19
C LEU A 20 2.41 -10.44 -2.31
N GLU A 21 3.62 -10.95 -2.09
CA GLU A 21 4.62 -10.22 -1.31
C GLU A 21 5.18 -9.04 -2.10
N SER A 22 5.47 -9.24 -3.39
CA SER A 22 5.83 -8.13 -4.28
C SER A 22 4.71 -7.12 -4.42
N LEU A 23 3.46 -7.56 -4.51
CA LEU A 23 2.31 -6.66 -4.53
C LEU A 23 2.22 -5.83 -3.24
N GLY A 24 2.36 -6.46 -2.08
CA GLY A 24 2.40 -5.76 -0.79
C GLY A 24 3.51 -4.72 -0.70
N ARG A 25 4.73 -5.06 -1.16
CA ARG A 25 5.84 -4.09 -1.27
C ARG A 25 5.50 -2.90 -2.18
N CYS A 26 4.85 -3.14 -3.32
CA CYS A 26 4.40 -2.06 -4.21
C CYS A 26 3.36 -1.16 -3.52
N MET A 27 2.45 -1.72 -2.72
CA MET A 27 1.48 -0.94 -1.95
C MET A 27 2.17 -0.03 -0.93
N ASP A 28 3.12 -0.55 -0.17
CA ASP A 28 3.89 0.19 0.83
C ASP A 28 4.73 1.31 0.21
N GLU A 29 5.39 1.04 -0.91
CA GLU A 29 6.18 2.04 -1.61
C GLU A 29 5.28 3.14 -2.18
N ASN A 30 4.11 2.77 -2.72
CA ASN A 30 3.13 3.74 -3.18
C ASN A 30 2.62 4.61 -2.00
N GLN A 31 2.43 4.03 -0.81
CA GLN A 31 2.10 4.82 0.39
C GLN A 31 3.19 5.85 0.72
N ARG A 32 4.47 5.49 0.63
CA ARG A 32 5.58 6.44 0.85
C ARG A 32 5.53 7.60 -0.15
N VAL A 33 5.28 7.31 -1.42
CA VAL A 33 5.13 8.34 -2.47
C VAL A 33 3.93 9.25 -2.17
N LEU A 34 2.79 8.69 -1.79
CA LEU A 34 1.58 9.46 -1.48
C LEU A 34 1.75 10.34 -0.22
N ALA A 35 2.47 9.86 0.79
CA ALA A 35 2.83 10.64 1.96
C ALA A 35 3.75 11.82 1.60
N ALA A 36 4.74 11.59 0.72
CA ALA A 36 5.62 12.65 0.22
C ALA A 36 4.89 13.70 -0.63
N LEU A 37 3.75 13.34 -1.24
CA LEU A 37 2.84 14.26 -1.93
C LEU A 37 1.83 14.94 -0.98
N GLU A 38 2.00 14.80 0.34
CA GLU A 38 1.12 15.37 1.36
C GLU A 38 -0.34 14.88 1.29
N LEU A 39 -0.58 13.72 0.68
CA LEU A 39 -1.91 13.10 0.58
C LEU A 39 -2.25 12.20 1.78
N SER A 40 -1.28 11.92 2.65
CA SER A 40 -1.46 11.12 3.86
C SER A 40 -1.70 11.96 5.11
N THR A 41 -2.08 11.31 6.21
CA THR A 41 -2.26 11.94 7.53
C THR A 41 -1.67 11.05 8.62
N SER A 42 -1.44 11.59 9.83
CA SER A 42 -0.95 10.81 10.97
C SER A 42 -1.82 9.58 11.27
N ASN A 43 -3.15 9.69 11.13
CA ASN A 43 -4.09 8.59 11.31
C ASN A 43 -3.93 7.51 10.24
N ILE A 44 -3.76 7.90 8.97
CA ILE A 44 -3.50 6.96 7.87
C ILE A 44 -2.17 6.24 8.08
N GLU A 45 -1.11 6.97 8.43
CA GLU A 45 0.21 6.37 8.72
C GLU A 45 0.15 5.41 9.91
N SER A 46 -0.62 5.76 10.94
CA SER A 46 -0.84 4.88 12.10
C SER A 46 -1.61 3.62 11.72
N ALA A 47 -2.65 3.72 10.89
CA ALA A 47 -3.41 2.56 10.44
C ALA A 47 -2.57 1.64 9.54
N CYS A 48 -1.77 2.21 8.63
CA CYS A 48 -0.85 1.42 7.79
C CYS A 48 0.22 0.70 8.63
N ARG A 49 0.77 1.36 9.67
CA ARG A 49 1.67 0.70 10.64
C ARG A 49 0.96 -0.44 11.37
N CYS A 50 -0.19 -0.18 11.97
CA CYS A 50 -0.97 -1.19 12.70
C CYS A 50 -1.26 -2.42 11.84
N ALA A 51 -1.67 -2.24 10.58
CA ALA A 51 -1.90 -3.34 9.65
C ALA A 51 -0.63 -4.17 9.40
N ARG A 52 0.53 -3.53 9.20
CA ARG A 52 1.80 -4.23 8.99
C ARG A 52 2.30 -4.93 10.24
N ASP A 53 2.16 -4.29 11.40
CA ASP A 53 2.49 -4.89 12.70
C ASP A 53 1.62 -6.13 12.97
N ALA A 54 0.38 -6.16 12.45
CA ALA A 54 -0.51 -7.31 12.46
C ALA A 54 -0.25 -8.36 11.37
N GLY A 55 0.81 -8.19 10.55
CA GLY A 55 1.23 -9.18 9.55
C GLY A 55 0.72 -8.93 8.12
N ALA A 56 0.16 -7.75 7.82
CA ALA A 56 -0.14 -7.39 6.44
C ALA A 56 1.14 -7.35 5.59
N LEU A 57 1.05 -7.88 4.37
CA LEU A 57 2.09 -7.83 3.33
C LEU A 57 2.36 -6.40 2.85
N GLY A 58 1.34 -5.54 2.91
CA GLY A 58 1.44 -4.13 2.59
C GLY A 58 0.15 -3.39 2.91
N ALA A 59 0.25 -2.09 3.17
CA ALA A 59 -0.90 -1.25 3.48
C ALA A 59 -0.73 0.16 2.92
N LYS A 60 -1.81 0.72 2.38
CA LYS A 60 -1.81 2.08 1.84
C LYS A 60 -3.15 2.77 2.00
N LEU A 61 -3.14 4.10 1.92
CA LEU A 61 -4.34 4.90 1.77
C LEU A 61 -5.11 4.47 0.52
N THR A 62 -6.43 4.53 0.58
CA THR A 62 -7.31 4.31 -0.58
C THR A 62 -8.30 5.47 -0.72
N GLY A 63 -8.54 5.89 -1.96
CA GLY A 63 -9.29 7.10 -2.28
C GLY A 63 -8.39 8.35 -2.43
N LYS A 64 -8.97 9.53 -2.20
CA LYS A 64 -8.35 10.83 -2.49
C LYS A 64 -7.16 11.19 -1.58
N GLY A 65 -7.15 10.72 -0.33
CA GLY A 65 -6.21 11.17 0.70
C GLY A 65 -6.77 12.30 1.59
N GLY A 66 -5.98 12.76 2.56
CA GLY A 66 -6.38 13.73 3.59
C GLY A 66 -7.20 13.15 4.75
N GLY A 67 -7.26 11.81 4.84
CA GLY A 67 -8.10 11.06 5.79
C GLY A 67 -8.79 9.89 5.09
N GLY A 68 -9.82 9.34 5.72
CA GLY A 68 -10.63 8.26 5.14
C GLY A 68 -10.11 6.87 5.46
N CYS A 69 -9.86 6.07 4.42
CA CYS A 69 -9.66 4.63 4.55
C CYS A 69 -8.23 4.19 4.20
N VAL A 70 -7.83 3.07 4.80
CA VAL A 70 -6.63 2.30 4.44
C VAL A 70 -7.08 0.94 3.89
N ILE A 71 -6.38 0.46 2.87
CA ILE A 71 -6.46 -0.92 2.39
C ILE A 71 -5.18 -1.65 2.77
N ALA A 72 -5.32 -2.86 3.31
CA ALA A 72 -4.22 -3.73 3.69
C ALA A 72 -4.37 -5.08 2.99
N LEU A 73 -3.26 -5.60 2.49
CA LEU A 73 -3.16 -6.92 1.89
C LEU A 73 -2.58 -7.88 2.93
N SER A 74 -3.28 -8.95 3.27
CA SER A 74 -2.75 -10.03 4.11
C SER A 74 -2.71 -11.33 3.32
N LYS A 75 -1.90 -12.29 3.79
CA LYS A 75 -2.12 -13.69 3.41
C LYS A 75 -3.47 -14.11 4.02
N ASN A 76 -4.18 -15.03 3.36
CA ASN A 76 -5.31 -15.68 4.00
C ASN A 76 -4.77 -16.49 5.18
N ASP A 77 -5.20 -16.15 6.39
CA ASP A 77 -5.08 -17.02 7.56
C ASP A 77 -6.35 -17.89 7.59
N PRO A 78 -6.25 -19.23 7.54
CA PRO A 78 -7.41 -20.12 7.55
C PRO A 78 -8.24 -20.04 8.83
#